data_AF-A0A1F6DEL7-F1
#
_entry.id   AF-A0A1F6DEL7-F1
#
_cell.length_a   1.000
_cell.length_b   1.000
_cell.length_c   1.000
_cell.angle_alpha   90.00
_cell.angle_beta   90.00
_cell.angle_gamma   90.00
#
_symmetry.space_group_name_H-M   'P 1'
#
loop_
_entity.id
_entity.type
_entity.pdbx_description
1 polymer ?
#
loop_
_entity_poly.entity_id
_entity_poly.type
_entity_poly.pdbx_seq_one_letter_code
_entity_poly.pdbx_strand_id
1 'polypeptide(L)'
;MYRFEQRRDPTRLLWRRLWAVLLLGLVVIGLRGVWGVYNKAQESHQLRIEAEAKLGDLKQREAELRADISMLRTDSGVEEELRERYDLAKDNEGVVVIVEPPAPPQEPRPSPFQRFKSMFSW
;
A
#
# COMPACT_ATOMS: atom_id res chain seq x y z
N MET A 1 28.34 -27.97 -81.67
CA MET A 1 27.30 -28.04 -80.62
C MET A 1 27.99 -28.05 -79.25
N TYR A 2 28.13 -26.91 -78.57
CA TYR A 2 28.66 -26.86 -77.21
C TYR A 2 27.49 -26.79 -76.22
N ARG A 3 27.31 -27.86 -75.45
CA ARG A 3 26.30 -27.96 -74.39
C ARG A 3 26.96 -27.48 -73.11
N PHE A 4 26.50 -26.36 -72.56
CA PHE A 4 26.96 -25.85 -71.27
C PHE A 4 26.28 -26.64 -70.15
N GLU A 5 26.98 -27.61 -69.58
CA GLU A 5 26.56 -28.29 -68.35
C GLU A 5 26.63 -27.29 -67.20
N GLN A 6 25.50 -26.64 -66.90
CA GLN A 6 25.35 -25.70 -65.80
C GLN A 6 25.35 -26.46 -64.47
N ARG A 7 26.54 -26.73 -63.91
CA ARG A 7 26.69 -27.27 -62.57
C ARG A 7 26.11 -26.29 -61.57
N ARG A 8 24.90 -26.57 -61.08
CA ARG A 8 24.30 -25.83 -59.97
C ARG A 8 25.00 -26.30 -58.70
N ASP A 9 25.92 -25.50 -58.17
CA ASP A 9 26.60 -25.80 -56.90
C ASP A 9 25.61 -25.69 -55.74
N PRO A 10 25.13 -26.81 -55.17
CA PRO A 10 24.11 -26.79 -54.11
C PRO A 10 24.70 -26.26 -52.80
N THR A 11 26.02 -26.36 -52.63
CA THR A 11 26.78 -25.89 -51.46
C THR A 11 26.72 -24.37 -51.31
N ARG A 12 26.75 -23.62 -52.43
CA ARG A 12 26.64 -22.15 -52.40
C ARG A 12 25.27 -21.68 -51.94
N LEU A 13 24.22 -22.43 -52.28
CA LEU A 13 22.85 -22.14 -51.86
C LEU A 13 22.63 -22.43 -50.37
N LEU A 14 23.21 -23.53 -49.88
CA LEU A 14 23.19 -23.91 -48.47
C LEU A 14 23.97 -22.89 -47.62
N TRP A 15 25.16 -22.48 -48.05
CA TRP A 15 25.96 -21.47 -47.36
C TRP A 15 25.21 -20.13 -47.25
N ARG A 16 24.55 -19.68 -48.32
CA ARG A 16 23.73 -18.46 -48.31
C ARG A 16 22.56 -18.56 -47.31
N ARG A 17 21.91 -19.73 -47.22
CA ARG A 17 20.83 -19.96 -46.25
C ARG A 17 21.33 -19.98 -44.82
N LEU A 18 22.50 -20.58 -44.56
CA LEU A 18 23.12 -20.57 -43.22
C LEU A 18 23.47 -19.14 -42.77
N TRP A 19 24.07 -18.33 -43.64
CA TRP A 19 24.33 -16.92 -43.34
C TRP A 19 23.06 -16.12 -43.10
N ALA A 20 22.00 -16.36 -43.87
CA ALA A 20 20.70 -15.71 -43.66
C ALA A 20 20.09 -16.09 -42.30
N VAL A 21 20.16 -17.36 -41.91
CA VAL A 21 19.68 -17.82 -40.58
C VAL A 21 20.51 -17.22 -39.46
N LEU A 22 21.83 -17.14 -39.62
CA LEU A 22 22.72 -16.54 -38.63
C LEU A 22 22.42 -15.04 -38.44
N LEU A 23 22.26 -14.29 -39.54
CA LEU A 23 21.84 -12.89 -39.50
C LEU A 23 20.48 -12.72 -38.83
N LEU A 24 19.51 -13.58 -39.18
CA LEU A 24 18.18 -13.54 -38.57
C LEU A 24 18.24 -13.83 -37.06
N GLY A 25 19.08 -14.79 -36.64
CA GLY A 25 19.33 -15.06 -35.22
C GLY A 25 19.91 -13.85 -34.49
N LEU A 26 20.88 -13.15 -35.09
CA LEU A 26 21.48 -11.94 -34.52
C LEU A 26 20.44 -10.82 -34.33
N VAL A 27 19.57 -10.63 -35.33
CA VAL A 27 18.48 -9.65 -35.27
C VAL A 27 17.49 -9.98 -34.14
N VAL A 28 17.12 -11.25 -33.99
CA VAL A 28 16.20 -11.69 -32.92
C VAL A 28 16.80 -11.47 -31.53
N ILE A 29 18.10 -11.72 -31.36
CA ILE A 29 18.80 -11.46 -30.09
C ILE A 29 18.81 -9.96 -29.79
N GLY A 30 19.11 -9.11 -30.79
CA GLY A 30 19.08 -7.66 -30.65
C GLY A 30 17.69 -7.14 -30.25
N LEU A 31 16.64 -7.61 -30.91
CA LEU A 31 15.24 -7.27 -30.60
C LEU A 31 14.87 -7.63 -29.16
N ARG A 32 15.28 -8.80 -28.68
CA ARG A 32 15.06 -9.19 -27.28
C ARG A 32 15.78 -8.27 -26.28
N GLY A 33 17.02 -7.87 -26.59
CA GLY A 33 17.78 -6.93 -25.77
C GLY A 33 17.08 -5.56 -25.67
N VAL A 34 16.65 -5.02 -26.81
CA VAL A 34 15.92 -3.74 -26.87
C VAL A 34 14.62 -3.81 -26.09
N TRP A 35 13.85 -4.89 -26.21
CA TRP A 35 12.61 -5.06 -25.46
C TRP A 35 12.84 -5.13 -23.95
N GLY A 36 13.90 -5.81 -23.50
CA GLY A 36 14.27 -5.87 -22.09
C GLY A 36 14.66 -4.51 -21.51
N VAL A 37 15.39 -3.69 -22.27
CA VAL A 37 15.76 -2.32 -21.88
C VAL A 37 14.53 -1.42 -21.85
N TYR A 38 13.64 -1.52 -22.84
CA TYR A 38 12.41 -0.73 -22.89
C TYR A 38 11.50 -1.00 -21.69
N ASN A 39 11.29 -2.27 -21.34
CA ASN A 39 10.51 -2.65 -20.16
C ASN A 39 11.15 -2.12 -18.87
N LYS A 40 12.46 -2.27 -18.71
CA LYS A 40 13.19 -1.75 -17.53
C LYS A 40 13.13 -0.23 -17.41
N ALA A 41 13.16 0.49 -18.54
CA ALA A 41 13.06 1.95 -18.56
C ALA A 41 11.68 2.42 -18.08
N GLN A 42 10.61 1.77 -18.53
CA GLN A 42 9.25 2.06 -18.06
C GLN A 42 9.07 1.75 -16.57
N GLU A 43 9.53 0.58 -16.12
CA GLU A 43 9.45 0.18 -14.71
C GLU A 43 10.24 1.15 -13.81
N SER A 44 11.44 1.56 -14.23
CA SER A 44 12.24 2.53 -13.48
C SER A 44 11.56 3.90 -13.37
N HIS A 45 10.82 4.33 -14.39
CA HIS A 45 10.09 5.59 -14.36
C HIS A 45 8.93 5.55 -13.36
N GLN A 46 8.16 4.45 -13.35
CA GLN A 46 7.06 4.27 -12.40
C GLN A 46 7.56 4.20 -10.96
N LEU A 47 8.62 3.41 -10.71
CA LEU A 47 9.24 3.31 -9.39
C LEU A 47 9.80 4.65 -8.89
N ARG A 48 10.34 5.48 -9.79
CA ARG A 48 10.80 6.84 -9.46
C ARG A 48 9.65 7.73 -9.01
N ILE A 49 8.53 7.74 -9.75
CA ILE A 49 7.35 8.53 -9.38
C ILE A 49 6.82 8.10 -8.00
N GLU A 50 6.70 6.79 -7.76
CA GLU A 50 6.25 6.31 -6.46
C GLU A 50 7.21 6.69 -5.32
N ALA A 51 8.52 6.61 -5.56
CA ALA A 51 9.53 6.98 -4.58
C ALA A 51 9.50 8.50 -4.29
N GLU A 52 9.33 9.34 -5.30
CA GLU A 52 9.17 10.79 -5.15
C GLU A 52 7.89 11.15 -4.39
N ALA A 53 6.77 10.49 -4.69
CA ALA A 53 5.51 10.69 -3.98
C ALA A 53 5.64 10.31 -2.49
N LYS A 54 6.27 9.15 -2.19
CA LYS A 54 6.53 8.71 -0.80
C LYS A 54 7.46 9.68 -0.08
N LEU A 55 8.48 10.20 -0.76
CA LEU A 55 9.36 11.22 -0.19
C LEU A 55 8.62 12.52 0.14
N GLY A 56 7.67 12.92 -0.71
CA GLY A 56 6.81 14.08 -0.47
C GLY A 56 5.96 13.90 0.79
N ASP A 57 5.22 12.78 0.89
CA ASP A 57 4.38 12.46 2.06
C ASP A 57 5.21 12.40 3.35
N LEU A 58 6.37 11.73 3.32
CA LEU A 58 7.25 11.64 4.50
C LEU A 58 7.80 13.00 4.93
N LYS A 59 8.17 13.88 4.00
CA LYS A 59 8.63 15.24 4.34
C LYS A 59 7.51 16.09 4.94
N GLN A 60 6.29 15.96 4.41
CA GLN A 60 5.14 16.67 4.97
C GLN A 60 4.87 16.21 6.40
N ARG A 61 4.82 14.89 6.63
CA ARG A 61 4.65 14.34 7.98
C ARG A 61 5.79 14.76 8.90
N GLU A 62 7.03 14.74 8.44
CA GLU A 62 8.15 15.22 9.25
C GLU A 62 7.96 16.69 9.67
N ALA A 63 7.49 17.54 8.77
CA ALA A 63 7.23 18.94 9.07
C ALA A 63 6.08 19.11 10.08
N GLU A 64 4.99 18.36 9.92
CA GLU A 64 3.85 18.34 10.85
C GLU A 64 4.30 17.88 12.24
N LEU A 65 4.97 16.72 12.34
CA LEU A 65 5.47 16.21 13.62
C LEU A 65 6.48 17.15 14.28
N ARG A 66 7.32 17.85 13.50
CA ARG A 66 8.23 18.87 14.05
C ARG A 66 7.48 20.07 14.60
N ALA A 67 6.40 20.50 13.93
CA ALA A 67 5.54 21.56 14.42
C ALA A 67 4.85 21.15 15.73
N ASP A 68 4.29 19.94 15.78
CA ASP A 68 3.65 19.37 16.98
C ASP A 68 4.64 19.29 18.14
N ILE A 69 5.83 18.72 17.92
CA ILE A 69 6.90 18.66 18.93
C ILE A 69 7.29 20.06 19.41
N SER A 70 7.31 21.05 18.52
CA SER A 70 7.62 22.43 18.90
C SER A 70 6.52 23.04 19.77
N MET A 71 5.24 22.77 19.48
CA MET A 71 4.12 23.16 20.33
C MET A 71 4.18 22.46 21.69
N LEU A 72 4.37 21.14 21.72
CA LEU A 72 4.48 20.34 22.95
C LEU A 72 5.72 20.69 23.79
N ARG A 73 6.71 21.41 23.25
CA ARG A 73 7.85 21.90 24.03
C ARG A 73 7.58 23.22 24.75
N THR A 74 6.48 23.90 24.44
CA THR A 74 6.10 25.14 25.12
C THR A 74 5.25 24.82 26.34
N ASP A 75 5.42 25.58 27.42
CA ASP A 75 4.65 25.39 28.67
C ASP A 75 3.12 25.46 28.40
N SER A 76 2.71 26.32 27.46
CA SER A 76 1.31 26.43 27.03
C SER A 76 0.81 25.23 26.23
N GLY A 77 1.63 24.64 25.36
CA GLY A 77 1.25 23.47 24.57
C GLY A 77 1.21 22.17 25.39
N VAL A 78 2.06 22.05 26.42
CA VAL A 78 1.96 20.96 27.40
C VAL A 78 0.67 21.07 28.21
N GLU A 79 0.33 22.29 28.68
CA GLU A 79 -0.90 22.52 29.44
C GLU A 79 -2.15 22.16 28.62
N GLU A 80 -2.21 22.55 27.35
CA GLU A 80 -3.34 22.28 26.45
C GLU A 80 -3.53 20.78 26.19
N GLU A 81 -2.44 20.05 25.87
CA GLU A 81 -2.49 18.59 25.65
C GLU A 81 -2.88 17.82 26.91
N LEU A 82 -2.44 18.27 28.10
CA LEU A 82 -2.85 17.67 29.36
C LEU A 82 -4.33 17.92 29.66
N ARG A 83 -4.84 19.11 29.32
CA ARG A 83 -6.26 19.45 29.48
C ARG A 83 -7.15 18.64 28.55
N GLU A 84 -6.73 18.39 27.31
CA GLU A 84 -7.48 17.57 26.34
C GLU A 84 -7.44 16.07 26.68
N ARG A 85 -6.28 15.52 27.08
CA ARG A 85 -6.15 14.08 27.34
C ARG A 85 -6.68 13.62 28.69
N TYR A 86 -6.66 14.49 29.69
CA TYR A 86 -6.93 14.12 31.07
C TYR A 86 -8.06 14.94 31.71
N ASP A 87 -8.78 15.75 30.92
CA ASP A 87 -9.85 16.66 31.38
C ASP A 87 -9.41 17.51 32.60
N LEU A 88 -8.12 17.88 32.64
CA LEU A 88 -7.53 18.59 33.75
C LEU A 88 -7.91 20.08 33.67
N ALA A 89 -8.73 20.52 34.61
CA ALA A 89 -8.97 21.94 34.83
C ALA A 89 -7.74 22.59 35.51
N LYS A 90 -7.56 23.89 35.33
CA LYS A 90 -6.48 24.65 36.01
C LYS A 90 -6.67 24.53 37.53
N ASP A 91 -5.61 24.69 38.33
CA ASP A 91 -5.66 24.58 39.81
C ASP A 91 -6.78 25.40 40.47
N ASN A 92 -7.28 26.42 39.77
CA ASN A 92 -8.29 27.37 40.23
C ASN A 92 -9.69 27.18 39.57
N GLU A 93 -9.91 26.08 38.85
CA GLU A 93 -11.13 25.81 38.07
C GLU A 93 -11.73 24.44 38.49
N GLY A 94 -13.01 24.41 38.88
CA GLY A 94 -13.64 23.22 39.46
C GLY A 94 -14.07 22.19 38.41
N VAL A 95 -13.64 20.94 38.56
CA VAL A 95 -14.04 19.81 37.71
C VAL A 95 -15.43 19.30 38.13
N VAL A 96 -16.39 19.26 37.19
CA VAL A 96 -17.73 18.69 37.41
C VAL A 96 -17.77 17.28 36.85
N VAL A 97 -17.77 16.26 37.72
CA VAL A 97 -17.93 14.86 37.33
C VAL A 97 -19.41 14.51 37.33
N ILE A 98 -19.98 14.25 36.15
CA ILE A 98 -21.36 13.79 36.01
C ILE A 98 -21.38 12.28 36.28
N VAL A 99 -21.85 11.89 37.46
CA VAL A 99 -22.05 10.48 37.81
C VAL A 99 -23.48 10.11 37.46
N GLU A 100 -23.65 9.10 36.59
CA GLU A 100 -24.98 8.54 36.31
C GLU A 100 -25.52 7.87 37.58
N PRO A 101 -26.80 8.08 37.94
CA PRO A 101 -27.39 7.43 39.08
C PRO A 101 -27.37 5.90 38.89
N PRO A 102 -27.12 5.12 39.95
CA PRO A 102 -27.11 3.66 39.86
C PRO A 102 -28.44 3.20 39.27
N ALA A 103 -28.35 2.35 38.23
CA ALA A 103 -29.52 1.83 37.53
C ALA A 103 -30.52 1.26 38.56
N PRO A 104 -31.83 1.54 38.42
CA PRO A 104 -32.83 1.02 39.33
C PRO A 104 -32.72 -0.51 39.41
N PRO A 105 -32.94 -1.12 40.59
CA PRO A 105 -32.87 -2.56 40.75
C PRO A 105 -33.68 -3.23 39.66
N GLN A 106 -33.02 -4.01 38.80
CA GLN A 106 -33.73 -4.77 37.77
C GLN A 106 -34.61 -5.79 38.49
N GLU A 107 -35.92 -5.60 38.44
CA GLU A 107 -36.86 -6.62 38.89
C GLU A 107 -36.57 -7.92 38.11
N PRO A 108 -36.48 -9.08 38.80
CA PRO A 108 -36.14 -10.33 38.15
C PRO A 108 -37.24 -10.68 37.14
N ARG A 109 -36.96 -10.44 35.85
CA ARG A 109 -37.83 -10.85 34.76
C ARG A 109 -37.97 -12.38 34.82
N PRO A 110 -39.19 -12.91 34.96
CA PRO A 110 -39.36 -14.34 35.09
C PRO A 110 -38.87 -15.02 33.81
N SER A 111 -38.00 -16.03 33.98
CA SER A 111 -37.45 -16.75 32.84
C SER A 111 -38.58 -17.48 32.10
N PRO A 112 -38.41 -17.78 30.79
CA PRO A 112 -39.42 -18.49 30.00
C PRO A 112 -39.93 -19.78 30.67
N PHE A 113 -39.07 -20.44 31.45
CA PHE A 113 -39.40 -21.64 32.21
C PHE A 113 -40.32 -21.36 33.42
N GLN A 114 -40.16 -20.22 34.11
CA GLN A 114 -41.04 -19.82 35.21
C GLN A 114 -42.45 -19.51 34.72
N ARG A 115 -42.58 -18.89 33.54
CA ARG A 115 -43.88 -18.64 32.88
C ARG A 115 -44.58 -19.93 32.47
N PHE A 116 -43.83 -20.91 32.01
CA PHE A 116 -44.37 -22.23 31.67
C PHE A 116 -44.85 -22.97 32.92
N LYS A 117 -44.06 -22.97 34.00
CA LYS A 117 -44.42 -23.63 35.26
C LYS A 117 -45.69 -23.05 35.89
N SER A 118 -45.90 -21.72 35.82
CA SER A 118 -47.10 -21.08 36.38
C SER A 118 -48.40 -21.39 35.63
N MET A 119 -48.34 -21.88 34.38
CA MET A 119 -49.54 -22.27 33.63
C MET A 119 -50.02 -23.69 33.95
N PHE A 120 -49.23 -24.49 34.66
CA PHE A 120 -49.54 -25.89 34.95
C PHE A 120 -49.73 -26.19 36.45
N SER A 121 -49.60 -25.18 37.32
CA SER A 121 -50.03 -25.25 38.72
C SER A 121 -51.48 -24.77 38.80
N TRP A 122 -52.41 -25.74 38.81
CA TRP A 122 -53.82 -25.54 39.18
C TRP A 122 -53.97 -25.49 40.69
#